data_AF-A0A2M7CRV8-F1
#
_entry.id   AF-A0A2M7CRV8-F1
#
_cell.length_a   1.000
_cell.length_b   1.000
_cell.length_c   1.000
_cell.angle_alpha   90.00
_cell.angle_beta   90.00
_cell.angle_gamma   90.00
#
_symmetry.space_group_name_H-M   'P 1'
#
loop_
_entity.id
_entity.type
_entity.pdbx_description
1 polymer ?
#
loop_
_entity_poly.entity_id
_entity_poly.type
_entity_poly.pdbx_seq_one_letter_code
_entity_poly.pdbx_strand_id
1 'polypeptide(L)'
;MAAVFEPFVADMPDFTVRGIDNAVAERIKEIARARNWAINDVMIDLLKQALNMNPATRTDTEAVTDPKDVALLAGTWGTDEAAAFRAALEALEQIPLDVAQPLGKAR
;
A
#
# COMPACT_ATOMS: atom_id res chain seq x y z
N MET A 1 34.98 22.31 -35.37
CA MET A 1 33.51 22.13 -35.20
C MET A 1 33.27 21.83 -33.73
N ALA A 2 32.97 22.85 -32.92
CA ALA A 2 32.59 22.64 -31.52
C ALA A 2 31.09 22.36 -31.49
N ALA A 3 30.70 21.17 -31.03
CA ALA A 3 29.31 20.86 -30.78
C ALA A 3 28.85 21.72 -29.61
N VAL A 4 27.97 22.67 -29.88
CA VAL A 4 27.24 23.41 -28.86
C VAL A 4 26.24 22.42 -28.26
N PHE A 5 26.52 21.97 -27.05
CA PHE A 5 25.58 21.16 -26.28
C PHE A 5 24.52 22.13 -25.74
N GLU A 6 23.34 22.14 -26.36
CA GLU A 6 22.21 22.87 -25.80
C GLU A 6 21.85 22.25 -24.44
N PRO A 7 21.61 23.07 -23.40
CA PRO A 7 21.17 22.55 -22.12
C PRO A 7 19.78 21.93 -22.29
N PHE A 8 19.66 20.65 -21.94
CA PHE A 8 18.38 19.98 -21.79
C PHE A 8 17.63 20.64 -20.64
N VAL A 9 16.84 21.67 -20.94
CA VAL A 9 15.80 22.12 -20.02
C VAL A 9 14.77 21.01 -20.04
N ALA A 10 14.80 20.16 -19.01
CA ALA A 10 13.74 19.20 -18.78
C ALA A 10 12.44 20.02 -18.65
N ASP A 11 11.59 19.94 -19.67
CA ASP A 11 10.28 20.58 -19.65
C ASP A 11 9.51 19.97 -18.47
N MET A 12 9.37 20.74 -17.38
CA MET A 12 8.76 20.24 -16.16
C MET A 12 7.25 20.54 -16.27
N PRO A 13 6.41 19.53 -16.52
CA PRO A 13 4.99 19.76 -16.72
C PRO A 13 4.37 20.33 -15.44
N ASP A 14 3.63 21.42 -15.58
CA ASP A 14 2.87 22.03 -14.49
C ASP A 14 1.48 21.37 -14.38
N PHE A 15 1.08 21.01 -13.16
CA PHE A 15 -0.19 20.35 -12.88
C PHE A 15 -0.87 20.97 -11.67
N THR A 16 -2.15 21.37 -11.84
CA THR A 16 -2.99 21.83 -10.74
C THR A 16 -4.01 20.75 -10.35
N VAL A 17 -3.92 20.23 -9.13
CA VAL A 17 -4.90 19.30 -8.56
C VAL A 17 -6.12 20.08 -8.05
N ARG A 18 -7.33 19.69 -8.47
CA ARG A 18 -8.61 20.27 -8.02
C ARG A 18 -9.56 19.17 -7.55
N GLY A 19 -10.59 19.56 -6.80
CA GLY A 19 -11.66 18.64 -6.37
C GLY A 19 -11.31 17.77 -5.16
N ILE A 20 -10.25 18.10 -4.43
CA ILE A 20 -9.96 17.47 -3.13
C ILE A 20 -10.83 18.09 -2.05
N ASP A 21 -11.34 17.26 -1.15
CA ASP A 21 -12.03 17.74 0.04
C ASP A 21 -11.03 18.28 1.08
N ASN A 22 -11.56 18.93 2.12
CA ASN A 22 -10.74 19.54 3.16
C ASN A 22 -9.97 18.50 4.00
N ALA A 23 -10.52 17.29 4.17
CA ALA A 23 -9.87 16.25 4.96
C ALA A 23 -8.61 15.73 4.27
N VAL A 24 -8.67 15.54 2.94
CA VAL A 24 -7.52 15.16 2.11
C VAL A 24 -6.46 16.27 2.13
N ALA A 25 -6.87 17.54 1.99
CA ALA A 25 -5.95 18.67 2.03
C ALA A 25 -5.20 18.77 3.37
N GLU A 26 -5.90 18.61 4.50
CA GLU A 26 -5.28 18.60 5.83
C GLU A 26 -4.34 17.41 6.01
N ARG A 27 -4.72 16.21 5.54
CA ARG A 27 -3.86 15.03 5.60
C ARG A 27 -2.54 15.23 4.86
N ILE A 28 -2.57 15.86 3.69
CA ILE A 28 -1.35 16.17 2.92
C ILE A 28 -0.45 17.14 3.70
N LYS A 29 -1.03 18.17 4.33
CA LYS A 29 -0.28 19.13 5.14
C LYS A 29 0.34 18.48 6.37
N GLU A 30 -0.37 17.58 7.04
CA GLU A 30 0.16 16.80 8.17
C GLU A 30 1.40 15.99 7.76
N ILE A 31 1.32 15.29 6.62
CA ILE A 31 2.44 14.50 6.09
C ILE A 31 3.63 15.39 5.78
N ALA A 32 3.39 16.53 5.11
CA ALA A 32 4.43 17.51 4.81
C ALA A 32 5.11 18.03 6.08
N ARG A 33 4.33 18.37 7.10
CA ARG A 33 4.85 18.84 8.40
C ARG A 33 5.64 17.76 9.12
N ALA A 34 5.15 16.52 9.15
CA ALA A 34 5.80 15.41 9.85
C ALA A 34 7.16 15.06 9.22
N ARG A 35 7.28 15.17 7.90
CA ARG A 35 8.53 14.89 7.16
C ARG A 35 9.42 16.12 6.97
N ASN A 36 8.93 17.30 7.32
CA ASN A 36 9.55 18.60 6.99
C ASN A 36 9.81 18.76 5.48
N TRP A 37 8.83 18.38 4.65
CA TRP A 37 8.89 18.43 3.18
C TRP A 37 7.98 19.53 2.63
N ALA A 38 8.30 20.03 1.44
CA ALA A 38 7.38 20.89 0.71
C ALA A 38 6.14 20.08 0.28
N ILE A 39 4.97 20.74 0.25
CA ILE A 39 3.71 20.09 -0.17
C ILE A 39 3.85 19.50 -1.59
N ASN A 40 4.52 20.22 -2.50
CA ASN A 40 4.77 19.74 -3.87
C ASN A 40 5.52 18.40 -3.88
N ASP A 41 6.56 18.26 -3.06
CA ASP A 41 7.37 17.03 -3.01
C ASP A 41 6.55 15.87 -2.43
N VAL A 42 5.71 16.14 -1.43
CA VAL A 42 4.75 15.15 -0.91
C VAL A 42 3.76 14.74 -1.99
N MET A 43 3.22 15.67 -2.76
CA MET A 43 2.28 15.36 -3.84
C MET A 43 2.93 14.51 -4.93
N ILE A 44 4.15 14.86 -5.34
CA ILE A 44 4.92 14.08 -6.32
C ILE A 44 5.21 12.68 -5.77
N ASP A 45 5.61 12.56 -4.50
CA ASP A 45 5.87 11.28 -3.84
C ASP A 45 4.61 10.40 -3.79
N LEU A 46 3.47 10.96 -3.37
CA LEU A 46 2.18 10.26 -3.33
C LEU A 46 1.71 9.83 -4.71
N LEU A 47 1.89 10.68 -5.74
CA LEU A 47 1.56 10.32 -7.13
C LEU A 47 2.46 9.20 -7.65
N LYS A 48 3.77 9.26 -7.37
CA LYS A 48 4.69 8.17 -7.73
C LYS A 48 4.35 6.88 -7.00
N GLN A 49 3.95 6.94 -5.73
CA GLN A 49 3.46 5.78 -4.98
C GLN A 49 2.19 5.18 -5.61
N ALA A 50 1.19 6.01 -5.89
CA ALA A 50 -0.07 5.58 -6.50
C ALA A 50 0.11 4.96 -7.89
N LEU A 51 1.12 5.41 -8.64
CA LEU A 51 1.49 4.87 -9.95
C LEU A 51 2.53 3.73 -9.87
N ASN A 52 2.92 3.30 -8.66
CA ASN A 52 3.98 2.30 -8.43
C ASN A 52 5.33 2.67 -9.09
N MET A 53 5.59 3.97 -9.27
CA MET A 53 6.79 4.56 -9.87
C MET A 53 7.83 5.01 -8.84
N ASN A 54 7.51 4.97 -7.55
CA ASN A 54 8.50 5.27 -6.51
C ASN A 54 9.29 3.98 -6.20
N PRO A 55 10.61 3.92 -6.46
CA PRO A 55 11.41 2.70 -6.27
C PRO A 55 11.43 2.20 -4.82
N ALA A 56 11.17 3.06 -3.82
CA ALA A 56 11.09 2.66 -2.41
C ALA A 56 9.74 2.01 -2.02
N THR A 57 8.71 2.19 -2.84
CA THR A 57 7.36 1.62 -2.64
C THR A 57 6.91 0.78 -3.83
N ARG A 58 7.79 0.60 -4.83
CA ARG A 58 7.60 -0.27 -5.97
C ARG A 58 7.52 -1.68 -5.42
N THR A 59 6.29 -2.11 -5.18
CA THR A 59 5.96 -3.51 -5.06
C THR A 59 6.08 -4.01 -6.48
N ASP A 60 7.26 -4.51 -6.83
CA ASP A 60 7.35 -5.39 -7.98
C ASP A 60 6.28 -6.45 -7.71
N THR A 61 5.23 -6.49 -8.52
CA THR A 61 4.10 -7.43 -8.38
C THR A 61 4.56 -8.89 -8.60
N GLU A 62 5.87 -9.11 -8.78
CA GLU A 62 6.57 -10.34 -8.45
C GLU A 62 7.21 -10.24 -7.06
N ALA A 63 6.42 -9.86 -6.06
CA ALA A 63 6.79 -10.14 -4.68
C ALA A 63 6.68 -11.65 -4.54
N VAL A 64 7.80 -12.35 -4.83
CA VAL A 64 8.12 -13.58 -4.13
C VAL A 64 8.07 -13.18 -2.66
N THR A 65 6.89 -13.33 -2.07
CA THR A 65 6.69 -13.18 -0.64
C THR A 65 7.55 -14.27 -0.06
N ASP A 66 8.76 -13.93 0.38
CA ASP A 66 9.57 -14.86 1.13
C ASP A 66 8.69 -15.25 2.32
N PRO A 67 8.39 -16.55 2.55
CA PRO A 67 7.60 -16.98 3.70
C PRO A 67 8.11 -16.40 5.04
N LYS A 68 9.39 -15.98 5.08
CA LYS A 68 9.99 -15.26 6.20
C LYS A 68 9.44 -13.85 6.42
N ASP A 69 8.94 -13.15 5.41
CA ASP A 69 8.31 -11.82 5.57
C ASP A 69 6.96 -11.92 6.27
N VAL A 70 6.20 -13.00 6.02
CA VAL A 70 5.00 -13.32 6.80
C VAL A 70 5.38 -13.72 8.24
N ALA A 71 6.52 -14.39 8.41
CA ALA A 71 7.04 -14.71 9.75
C ALA A 71 7.54 -13.48 10.52
N LEU A 72 8.03 -12.43 9.85
CA LEU A 72 8.38 -11.14 10.47
C LEU A 72 7.14 -10.38 10.92
N LEU A 73 6.04 -10.43 10.15
CA LEU A 73 4.73 -9.91 10.57
C LEU A 73 4.12 -10.72 11.73
N ALA A 74 4.47 -12.00 11.87
CA ALA A 74 4.07 -12.84 12.99
C ALA A 74 4.86 -12.57 14.29
N GLY A 75 5.84 -11.64 14.26
CA GLY A 75 6.74 -11.35 15.38
C GLY A 75 6.15 -10.57 16.56
N THR A 76 4.83 -10.41 16.67
CA THR A 76 4.19 -9.65 17.76
C THR A 76 3.26 -10.49 18.64
N TRP A 77 3.06 -11.77 18.35
CA TRP A 77 2.10 -12.58 19.09
C TRP A 77 2.73 -13.25 20.29
N GLY A 78 2.09 -13.11 21.45
CA GLY A 78 2.44 -13.89 22.63
C GLY A 78 2.22 -15.38 22.39
N THR A 79 2.85 -16.24 23.20
CA THR A 79 2.65 -17.71 23.14
C THR A 79 1.18 -18.12 23.24
N ASP A 80 0.40 -17.37 24.01
CA ASP A 80 -1.01 -17.64 24.24
C ASP A 80 -1.87 -17.26 23.01
N GLU A 81 -1.53 -16.17 22.34
CA GLU A 81 -2.21 -15.73 21.10
C GLU A 81 -1.90 -16.69 19.94
N ALA A 82 -0.64 -17.12 19.81
CA ALA A 82 -0.25 -18.11 18.81
C ALA A 82 -0.97 -19.45 19.02
N ALA A 83 -1.12 -19.89 20.27
CA ALA A 83 -1.86 -21.11 20.60
C ALA A 83 -3.36 -20.96 20.31
N ALA A 84 -3.97 -19.83 20.68
CA ALA A 84 -5.39 -19.56 20.43
C ALA A 84 -5.70 -19.52 18.93
N PHE A 85 -4.85 -18.89 18.13
CA PHE A 85 -5.04 -18.83 16.69
C PHE A 85 -4.88 -20.20 16.02
N ARG A 86 -3.90 -20.99 16.47
CA ARG A 86 -3.72 -22.36 15.96
C ARG A 86 -4.94 -23.23 16.23
N ALA A 87 -5.51 -23.14 17.44
CA ALA A 87 -6.75 -23.83 17.77
C ALA A 87 -7.94 -23.37 16.90
N ALA A 88 -8.02 -22.08 16.56
CA ALA A 88 -9.07 -21.56 15.68
C ALA A 88 -8.94 -22.07 14.24
N LEU A 89 -7.70 -22.17 13.71
CA LEU A 89 -7.46 -22.75 12.39
C LEU A 89 -7.76 -24.25 12.35
N GLU A 90 -7.36 -25.01 13.36
CA GLU A 90 -7.69 -26.44 13.47
C GLU A 90 -9.21 -26.68 13.52
N ALA A 91 -9.96 -25.80 14.20
CA ALA A 91 -11.42 -25.86 14.20
C ALA A 91 -12.02 -25.54 12.82
N LEU A 92 -11.44 -24.59 12.07
CA LEU A 92 -11.88 -24.23 10.72
C LEU A 92 -11.65 -25.37 9.72
N GLU A 93 -10.53 -26.08 9.80
CA GLU A 93 -10.20 -27.23 8.96
C GLU A 93 -11.13 -28.44 9.19
N GLN A 94 -11.73 -28.53 10.37
CA GLN A 94 -12.71 -29.56 10.70
C GLN A 94 -14.13 -29.23 10.23
N ILE A 95 -14.37 -28.01 9.72
CA ILE A 95 -15.66 -27.68 9.15
C ILE A 95 -15.80 -28.47 7.84
N PRO A 96 -16.77 -29.40 7.75
CA PRO A 96 -17.04 -30.04 6.48
C PRO A 96 -17.43 -28.95 5.49
N LEU A 97 -16.74 -28.89 4.35
CA LEU A 97 -17.16 -28.10 3.19
C LEU A 97 -18.44 -28.73 2.65
N ASP A 98 -19.56 -28.51 3.35
CA ASP A 98 -20.86 -28.93 2.87
C ASP A 98 -21.20 -28.03 1.68
N VAL A 99 -21.15 -28.67 0.52
CA VAL A 99 -21.39 -28.06 -0.78
C VAL A 99 -22.84 -27.57 -0.78
N ALA A 100 -23.01 -26.26 -0.70
CA ALA A 100 -24.23 -25.53 -1.01
C ALA A 100 -25.52 -26.17 -0.45
N GLN A 101 -25.91 -25.83 0.78
CA GLN A 101 -27.33 -25.86 1.10
C GLN A 101 -27.98 -24.65 0.41
N PRO A 102 -28.77 -24.82 -0.67
CA PRO A 102 -29.50 -23.69 -1.24
C PRO A 102 -30.43 -23.15 -0.16
N LEU A 103 -30.31 -21.84 0.12
CA LEU A 103 -31.24 -21.10 0.98
C LEU A 103 -32.67 -21.52 0.61
N GLY A 104 -33.28 -22.30 1.50
CA GLY A 104 -34.63 -22.82 1.31
C GLY A 104 -35.58 -21.66 1.07
N LYS A 105 -36.40 -21.76 0.02
CA LYS A 105 -37.43 -20.75 -0.27
C LYS A 105 -38.32 -20.61 0.96
N ALA A 106 -38.33 -19.40 1.52
CA ALA A 106 -39.31 -19.00 2.52
C ALA A 106 -40.71 -19.25 1.96
N ARG A 107 -41.50 -20.04 2.68
CA ARG A 107 -42.95 -20.12 2.54
C ARG A 107 -43.58 -18.96 3.28
#